data_AF-A0ABC8SWR8-F1
#
_entry.id   AF-A0ABC8SWR8-F1
#
_cell.length_a   1.000
_cell.length_b   1.000
_cell.length_c   1.000
_cell.angle_alpha   90.00
_cell.angle_beta   90.00
_cell.angle_gamma   90.00
#
_symmetry.space_group_name_H-M   'P 1'
#
loop_
_entity.id
_entity.type
_entity.pdbx_description
1 polymer ?
#
loop_
_entity_poly.entity_id
_entity_poly.type
_entity_poly.pdbx_seq_one_letter_code
_entity_poly.pdbx_strand_id
1 'polypeptide(L)'
;MSQVGVEPSLNRWDEPVALGVVDPHDSLSHPAGVSDVQTESATRIDPDQFTIFLIPNWFGGESAGSTKDNPFPLPDAYMASQQRNHKNLGEIKHILRETQLEESRKRELSSALHVYFKDWLYG
;
A
#
# COMPACT_ATOMS: atom_id res chain seq x y z
N MET A 1 -8.42 -18.14 -18.39
CA MET A 1 -7.68 -16.88 -18.61
C MET A 1 -7.02 -16.81 -20.00
N SER A 2 -7.62 -17.35 -21.07
CA SER A 2 -7.09 -17.19 -22.46
C SER A 2 -7.87 -16.17 -23.28
N GLN A 3 -8.77 -15.41 -22.66
CA GLN A 3 -9.73 -14.57 -23.37
C GLN A 3 -9.15 -13.19 -23.75
N VAL A 4 -8.03 -12.78 -23.13
CA VAL A 4 -7.45 -11.43 -23.30
C VAL A 4 -5.99 -11.46 -23.81
N GLY A 5 -5.42 -12.66 -24.05
CA GLY A 5 -4.04 -12.79 -24.57
C GLY A 5 -2.94 -12.25 -23.65
N VAL A 6 -3.22 -12.03 -22.36
CA VAL A 6 -2.24 -11.56 -21.38
C VAL A 6 -1.45 -12.74 -20.82
N GLU A 7 -0.12 -12.66 -20.84
CA GLU A 7 0.78 -13.65 -20.23
C GLU A 7 1.13 -13.21 -18.79
N PRO A 8 0.62 -13.88 -17.74
CA PRO A 8 0.81 -13.44 -16.35
C PRO A 8 2.25 -13.47 -15.83
N SER A 9 3.13 -14.24 -16.48
CA SER A 9 4.57 -14.34 -16.19
C SER A 9 5.34 -13.08 -16.61
N LEU A 10 4.83 -12.31 -17.57
CA LEU A 10 5.46 -11.11 -18.09
C LEU A 10 4.83 -9.88 -17.44
N ASN A 11 5.33 -9.53 -16.26
CA ASN A 11 4.89 -8.35 -15.51
C ASN A 11 6.06 -7.40 -15.24
N ARG A 12 6.13 -6.28 -15.97
CA ARG A 12 7.17 -5.22 -15.86
C ARG A 12 6.62 -3.96 -15.20
N TRP A 13 5.69 -4.11 -14.26
CA TRP A 13 5.05 -2.99 -13.55
C TRP A 13 6.06 -2.05 -12.85
N ASP A 14 7.24 -2.57 -12.51
CA ASP A 14 8.28 -1.87 -11.76
C ASP A 14 9.30 -1.18 -12.67
N GLU A 15 9.18 -1.32 -13.99
CA GLU A 15 10.11 -0.76 -14.98
C GLU A 15 9.48 0.46 -15.68
N PRO A 16 9.70 1.68 -15.17
CA PRO A 16 9.16 2.87 -15.81
C PRO A 16 9.81 3.09 -17.18
N VAL A 17 8.99 3.30 -18.20
CA VAL A 17 9.44 3.67 -19.54
C VAL A 17 9.25 5.17 -19.72
N ALA A 18 10.34 5.92 -19.81
CA ALA A 18 10.30 7.35 -20.09
C ALA A 18 9.88 7.57 -21.55
N LEU A 19 8.70 8.15 -21.77
CA LEU A 19 8.19 8.47 -23.11
C LEU A 19 8.75 9.80 -23.66
N GLY A 20 9.50 10.54 -22.84
CA GLY A 20 10.17 11.81 -23.18
C GLY A 20 10.45 12.66 -21.93
N VAL A 21 11.29 13.68 -22.05
CA VAL A 21 11.45 14.74 -21.04
C VAL A 21 10.36 15.78 -21.34
N VAL A 22 9.14 15.52 -20.89
CA VAL A 22 8.03 16.46 -21.06
C VAL A 22 7.70 16.99 -19.67
N ASP A 23 8.02 18.26 -19.44
CA ASP A 23 7.49 19.00 -18.30
C ASP A 23 5.95 19.08 -18.47
N PRO A 24 5.16 18.48 -17.58
CA PRO A 24 3.70 18.52 -17.64
C PRO A 24 3.12 19.95 -17.59
N HIS A 25 3.93 20.93 -17.20
CA HIS A 25 3.57 22.34 -17.11
C HIS A 25 3.99 23.17 -18.32
N ASP A 26 4.70 22.59 -19.29
CA ASP A 26 5.24 23.34 -20.43
C ASP A 26 4.29 23.29 -21.64
N SER A 27 3.27 24.17 -21.63
CA SER A 27 2.38 24.38 -22.77
C SER A 27 3.03 25.18 -23.92
N LEU A 28 4.27 25.65 -23.77
CA LEU A 28 4.96 26.48 -24.76
C LEU A 28 6.45 26.14 -24.78
N SER A 29 6.85 25.28 -25.71
CA SER A 29 8.24 24.89 -25.94
C SER A 29 9.20 26.09 -25.92
N HIS A 30 9.92 26.25 -24.81
CA HIS A 30 10.99 27.23 -24.67
C HIS A 30 12.31 26.50 -24.38
N PRO A 31 13.42 26.89 -25.03
CA PRO A 31 14.74 26.38 -24.68
C PRO A 31 15.22 27.16 -23.46
N ALA A 32 14.80 26.79 -22.26
CA ALA A 32 15.28 27.41 -21.03
C ALA A 32 15.40 26.41 -19.88
N GLY A 33 16.59 26.38 -19.28
CA GLY A 33 16.79 26.03 -17.88
C GLY A 33 16.88 24.54 -17.55
N VAL A 34 18.11 24.04 -17.50
CA VAL A 34 18.53 22.73 -16.92
C VAL A 34 18.19 22.54 -15.42
N SER A 35 17.32 23.36 -14.82
CA SER A 35 17.02 23.33 -13.38
C SER A 35 15.71 22.64 -13.02
N ASP A 36 14.76 22.46 -13.95
CA ASP A 36 13.46 21.83 -13.67
C ASP A 36 13.40 20.35 -14.12
N VAL A 37 14.56 19.72 -14.32
CA VAL A 37 14.69 18.30 -14.71
C VAL A 37 14.67 17.37 -13.47
N GLN A 38 13.83 17.67 -12.49
CA GLN A 38 13.48 16.73 -11.44
C GLN A 38 11.96 16.71 -11.27
N THR A 39 11.24 16.50 -12.38
CA THR A 39 9.88 15.96 -12.29
C THR A 39 9.99 14.62 -11.55
N GLU A 40 9.36 14.54 -10.38
CA GLU A 40 9.32 13.36 -9.50
C GLU A 40 8.97 12.12 -10.33
N SER A 41 9.96 11.27 -10.61
CA SER A 41 9.74 10.07 -11.41
C SER A 41 8.95 9.05 -10.61
N ALA A 42 8.04 8.33 -11.27
CA ALA A 42 7.32 7.22 -10.66
C ALA A 42 8.30 6.26 -9.96
N THR A 43 8.18 6.17 -8.63
CA THR A 43 9.05 5.34 -7.80
C THR A 43 8.25 4.14 -7.29
N ARG A 44 8.92 3.01 -7.15
CA ARG A 44 8.33 1.78 -6.61
C ARG A 44 7.96 2.02 -5.14
N ILE A 45 6.78 1.58 -4.72
CA ILE A 45 6.39 1.61 -3.32
C ILE A 45 7.30 0.66 -2.52
N ASP A 46 7.78 1.09 -1.36
CA ASP A 46 8.57 0.22 -0.50
C ASP A 46 7.72 -1.00 -0.05
N PRO A 47 8.24 -2.23 -0.08
CA PRO A 47 7.50 -3.42 0.35
C PRO A 47 6.90 -3.32 1.76
N ASP A 48 7.56 -2.63 2.69
CA ASP A 48 7.08 -2.44 4.06
C ASP A 48 5.97 -1.37 4.16
N GLN A 49 5.88 -0.48 3.17
CA GLN A 49 4.79 0.49 3.03
C GLN A 49 3.59 -0.06 2.26
N PHE A 50 3.75 -1.18 1.56
CA PHE A 50 2.67 -1.81 0.83
C PHE A 50 1.64 -2.41 1.79
N THR A 51 0.45 -1.82 1.78
CA THR A 51 -0.71 -2.35 2.52
C THR A 51 -1.85 -2.62 1.54
N ILE A 52 -2.46 -3.80 1.64
CA ILE A 52 -3.73 -4.02 0.96
C ILE A 52 -4.77 -3.24 1.76
N PHE A 53 -5.42 -2.27 1.12
CA PHE A 53 -6.60 -1.61 1.67
C PHE A 53 -7.70 -2.65 1.88
N LEU A 54 -7.70 -3.26 3.07
CA LEU A 54 -8.84 -4.01 3.57
C LEU A 54 -9.87 -2.96 3.94
N ILE A 55 -10.76 -2.65 3.00
CA ILE A 55 -12.01 -1.97 3.33
C ILE A 55 -12.64 -2.82 4.43
N PRO A 56 -12.85 -2.30 5.65
CA PRO A 56 -13.50 -3.07 6.70
C PRO A 56 -14.83 -3.54 6.13
N ASN A 57 -15.00 -4.85 5.98
CA ASN A 57 -16.20 -5.43 5.40
C ASN A 57 -17.40 -5.02 6.26
N TRP A 58 -18.11 -3.97 5.86
CA TRP A 58 -19.40 -3.58 6.44
C TRP A 58 -20.46 -4.69 6.17
N PHE A 59 -20.21 -5.56 5.18
CA PHE A 59 -20.95 -6.80 4.97
C PHE A 59 -20.02 -7.95 4.57
N GLY A 60 -19.71 -8.82 5.53
CA GLY A 60 -19.56 -10.27 5.32
C GLY A 60 -18.31 -10.79 4.58
N GLY A 61 -17.54 -11.61 5.30
CA GLY A 61 -16.71 -12.65 4.69
C GLY A 61 -15.22 -12.32 4.68
N GLU A 62 -14.51 -12.94 5.61
CA GLU A 62 -13.06 -13.11 5.55
C GLU A 62 -12.71 -13.99 4.35
N SER A 63 -12.66 -13.41 3.16
CA SER A 63 -11.82 -13.97 2.10
C SER A 63 -10.64 -13.05 1.95
N ALA A 64 -9.44 -13.55 2.25
CA ALA A 64 -8.20 -13.07 1.66
C ALA A 64 -8.22 -13.38 0.15
N GLY A 65 -9.25 -12.89 -0.53
CA GLY A 65 -9.43 -13.02 -1.95
C GLY A 65 -8.42 -12.10 -2.59
N SER A 66 -7.48 -12.71 -3.32
CA SER A 66 -6.85 -12.11 -4.49
C SER A 66 -7.83 -11.14 -5.12
N THR A 67 -7.39 -9.89 -5.39
CA THR A 67 -8.14 -8.94 -6.21
C THR A 67 -8.71 -9.73 -7.37
N LYS A 68 -10.02 -10.00 -7.34
CA LYS A 68 -10.64 -11.23 -7.89
C LYS A 68 -10.41 -11.42 -9.39
N ASP A 69 -10.00 -10.34 -10.04
CA ASP A 69 -9.79 -10.20 -11.47
C ASP A 69 -8.36 -9.77 -11.83
N ASN A 70 -7.42 -9.65 -10.87
CA ASN A 70 -6.01 -9.35 -11.15
C ASN A 70 -5.29 -10.64 -11.61
N PRO A 71 -4.86 -10.72 -12.87
CA PRO A 71 -4.18 -11.90 -13.38
C PRO A 71 -2.73 -12.01 -12.87
N PHE A 72 -2.16 -10.96 -12.30
CA PHE A 72 -0.76 -10.93 -11.89
C PHE A 72 -0.57 -11.30 -10.41
N PRO A 73 0.33 -12.25 -10.09
CA PRO A 73 0.67 -12.55 -8.72
C PRO A 73 1.41 -11.36 -8.08
N LEU A 74 1.22 -11.20 -6.76
CA LEU A 74 1.99 -10.23 -5.99
C LEU A 74 3.47 -10.67 -5.97
N PRO A 75 4.45 -9.76 -6.22
CA PRO A 75 5.86 -10.14 -6.17
C PRO A 75 6.30 -10.59 -4.78
N ASP A 76 7.27 -11.50 -4.73
CA ASP A 76 7.70 -12.18 -3.49
C ASP A 76 8.11 -11.23 -2.36
N ALA A 77 8.78 -10.10 -2.70
CA ALA A 77 9.19 -9.11 -1.71
C ALA A 77 8.00 -8.50 -0.96
N TYR A 78 6.93 -8.14 -1.70
CA TYR A 78 5.70 -7.60 -1.14
C TYR A 78 4.92 -8.66 -0.37
N MET A 79 4.90 -9.90 -0.86
CA MET A 79 4.26 -11.02 -0.18
C MET A 79 4.94 -11.33 1.17
N ALA A 80 6.27 -11.36 1.19
CA ALA A 80 7.05 -11.60 2.40
C ALA A 80 6.85 -10.47 3.43
N SER A 81 6.86 -9.21 3.00
CA SER A 81 6.60 -8.08 3.89
C SER A 81 5.17 -8.11 4.43
N GLN A 82 4.18 -8.36 3.58
CA GLN A 82 2.78 -8.51 4.01
C GLN A 82 2.62 -9.63 5.05
N GLN A 83 3.23 -10.80 4.81
CA GLN A 83 3.17 -11.93 5.74
C GLN A 83 3.84 -11.60 7.08
N ARG A 84 4.95 -10.87 7.06
CA ARG A 84 5.63 -10.37 8.27
C ARG A 84 4.73 -9.40 9.03
N ASN A 85 4.17 -8.40 8.36
CA ASN A 85 3.28 -7.42 8.96
C ASN A 85 2.03 -8.08 9.57
N HIS A 86 1.45 -9.07 8.89
CA HIS A 86 0.31 -9.82 9.40
C HIS A 86 0.65 -10.64 10.65
N LYS A 87 1.82 -11.30 10.68
CA LYS A 87 2.31 -12.02 11.86
C LYS A 87 2.54 -11.06 13.03
N ASN A 88 3.25 -9.96 12.80
CA ASN A 88 3.50 -8.93 13.81
C ASN A 88 2.20 -8.37 14.38
N LEU A 89 1.20 -8.08 13.53
CA LEU A 89 -0.11 -7.61 13.97
C LEU A 89 -0.84 -8.67 14.82
N GLY A 90 -0.74 -9.95 14.46
CA GLY A 90 -1.28 -11.05 15.23
C GLY A 90 -0.65 -11.15 16.62
N GLU A 91 0.68 -11.06 16.69
CA GLU A 91 1.44 -11.06 17.94
C GLU A 91 1.08 -9.87 18.83
N ILE A 92 1.02 -8.66 18.27
CA ILE A 92 0.63 -7.45 19.02
C ILE A 92 -0.81 -7.59 19.55
N LYS A 93 -1.75 -8.06 18.72
CA LYS A 93 -3.14 -8.31 19.16
C LYS A 93 -3.21 -9.33 20.29
N HIS A 94 -2.38 -10.38 20.23
CA HIS A 94 -2.31 -11.39 21.27
C HIS A 94 -1.79 -10.80 22.58
N ILE A 95 -0.65 -10.10 22.53
CA ILE A 95 -0.04 -9.43 23.68
C ILE A 95 -1.03 -8.45 24.32
N LEU A 96 -1.71 -7.63 23.52
CA LEU A 96 -2.72 -6.68 24.00
C LEU A 96 -3.91 -7.36 24.70
N ARG A 97 -4.28 -8.57 24.27
CA ARG A 97 -5.36 -9.36 24.90
C ARG A 97 -4.92 -10.02 26.19
N GLU A 98 -3.69 -10.54 26.24
CA GLU A 98 -3.16 -11.21 27.43
C GLU A 98 -2.72 -10.24 28.53
N THR A 99 -2.37 -9.01 28.17
CA THR A 99 -1.96 -7.99 29.14
C THR A 99 -3.15 -7.63 30.04
N GLN A 100 -3.05 -7.96 31.32
CA GLN A 100 -4.03 -7.51 32.32
C GLN A 100 -3.83 -6.04 32.64
N LEU A 101 -4.49 -5.18 31.86
CA LEU A 101 -4.54 -3.74 32.10
C LEU A 101 -5.72 -3.37 33.03
N GLU A 102 -5.49 -2.38 33.88
CA GLU A 102 -6.57 -1.70 34.61
C GLU A 102 -7.54 -1.01 33.64
N GLU A 103 -8.80 -0.86 34.05
CA GLU A 103 -9.86 -0.31 33.19
C GLU A 103 -9.57 1.13 32.73
N SER A 104 -8.92 1.93 33.57
CA SER A 104 -8.42 3.28 33.24
C SER A 104 -7.46 3.25 32.05
N ARG A 105 -6.45 2.38 32.11
CA ARG A 105 -5.43 2.21 31.05
C ARG A 105 -6.01 1.65 29.76
N LYS A 106 -6.99 0.75 29.83
CA LYS A 106 -7.71 0.26 28.65
C LYS A 106 -8.43 1.39 27.93
N ARG A 107 -9.11 2.26 28.68
CA ARG A 107 -9.82 3.42 28.14
C ARG A 107 -8.84 4.42 27.50
N GLU A 108 -7.72 4.70 28.15
CA GLU A 108 -6.66 5.56 27.60
C GLU A 108 -6.09 5.00 26.30
N LEU A 109 -5.76 3.70 26.26
CA LEU A 109 -5.27 3.03 25.06
C LEU A 109 -6.29 3.10 23.91
N SER A 110 -7.56 2.83 24.19
CA SER A 110 -8.63 2.92 23.18
C SER A 110 -8.78 4.34 22.65
N SER A 111 -8.67 5.35 23.51
CA SER A 111 -8.74 6.75 23.11
C SER A 111 -7.55 7.13 22.23
N ALA A 112 -6.33 6.71 22.60
CA ALA A 112 -5.14 6.95 21.81
C ALA A 112 -5.24 6.31 20.43
N LEU A 113 -5.64 5.03 20.35
CA LEU A 113 -5.85 4.33 19.08
C LEU A 113 -6.88 5.04 18.19
N HIS A 114 -7.96 5.55 18.78
CA HIS A 114 -8.97 6.29 18.03
C HIS A 114 -8.42 7.60 17.45
N VAL A 115 -7.59 8.34 18.20
CA VAL A 115 -6.93 9.56 17.71
C VAL A 115 -5.99 9.24 16.56
N TYR A 116 -5.14 8.23 16.69
CA TYR A 116 -4.23 7.81 15.61
C TYR A 116 -4.98 7.34 14.37
N PHE A 117 -6.09 6.60 14.53
CA PHE A 117 -6.90 6.18 13.40
C PHE A 117 -7.56 7.37 12.69
N LYS A 118 -8.04 8.35 13.46
CA LYS A 118 -8.60 9.59 12.89
C LYS A 118 -7.52 10.38 12.13
N ASP A 119 -6.34 10.54 12.71
CA ASP A 119 -5.22 11.22 12.08
C ASP A 119 -4.80 10.52 10.78
N TRP A 120 -4.72 9.19 10.78
CA TRP A 120 -4.44 8.42 9.56
C TRP A 120 -5.51 8.57 8.46
N LEU A 121 -6.77 8.80 8.82
CA LEU A 121 -7.86 8.98 7.84
C LEU A 121 -7.94 10.40 7.24
N TYR A 122 -7.56 11.41 8.01
CA TYR A 122 -7.81 12.82 7.66
C TYR A 122 -6.55 13.71 7.62
N GLY A 123 -5.40 13.16 8.02
CA GLY A 123 -4.10 13.83 8.05
C GLY A 123 -3.25 13.60 6.82
#